data_AF-A0A3E0DJL5-F1
#
_entry.id   AF-A0A3E0DJL5-F1
#
_cell.length_a   1.000
_cell.length_b   1.000
_cell.length_c   1.000
_cell.angle_alpha   90.00
_cell.angle_beta   90.00
_cell.angle_gamma   90.00
#
_symmetry.space_group_name_H-M   'P 1'
#
loop_
_entity.id
_entity.type
_entity.pdbx_description
1 polymer ?
#
loop_
_entity_poly.entity_id
_entity_poly.type
_entity_poly.pdbx_seq_one_letter_code
_entity_poly.pdbx_strand_id
1 'polypeptide(L)'
;MEEQNRTPLWYKFGLLVCRLLNHLPVFHASQDNGFDSVDSLAGLRFSLLSLPWGYKHIYLFTYVHQGNFKERFKWVSILRILDIKSPHQQEELDQLEADFLDLDDDTGGSKSKLRMELLKHKNAECQNSINTLNNKVNSYIAIALVYTGLFAFLFQSILELGFSHFSVLMWLAFGLSSISLINVLVLLRSYLQVKGTLKSRFSSFKISPDFKQLAKSIYIDWLTSKDEQWEAATLVKNIEKYFIRSIFVSSLILFSTVLQPFIQQVPSDAIKLSNDEFILIDKEGNFSPQELLSLSKAVTPDNIIIFVYSSSNSSGNASANFMISALNLSKQSTVIKISDELFDAKSLIATIKEEK
;
A
#
# COMPACT_ATOMS: atom_id res chain seq x y z
N MET A 1 -15.33 34.44 27.66
CA MET A 1 -15.53 34.55 26.20
C MET A 1 -14.35 33.86 25.56
N GLU A 2 -14.51 32.59 25.20
CA GLU A 2 -13.51 31.81 24.47
C GLU A 2 -13.53 32.23 23.00
N GLU A 3 -12.50 32.93 22.54
CA GLU A 3 -12.26 33.10 21.12
C GLU A 3 -11.87 31.74 20.51
N GLN A 4 -12.85 31.07 19.93
CA GLN A 4 -12.63 29.97 18.99
C GLN A 4 -11.77 30.48 17.83
N ASN A 5 -10.48 30.20 17.92
CA ASN A 5 -9.49 30.43 16.88
C ASN A 5 -9.82 29.54 15.66
N ARG A 6 -10.76 29.99 14.82
CA ARG A 6 -11.16 29.29 13.59
C ARG A 6 -10.00 29.36 12.61
N THR A 7 -9.20 28.30 12.57
CA THR A 7 -8.21 28.10 11.51
C THR A 7 -8.89 28.25 10.15
N PRO A 8 -8.38 29.11 9.24
CA PRO A 8 -9.06 29.42 7.99
C PRO A 8 -9.20 28.15 7.14
N LEU A 9 -10.34 28.01 6.44
CA LEU A 9 -10.64 26.86 5.56
C LEU A 9 -9.51 26.56 4.57
N TRP A 10 -8.83 27.61 4.07
CA TRP A 10 -7.64 27.52 3.23
C TRP A 10 -6.46 26.81 3.88
N TYR A 11 -6.25 27.01 5.19
CA TYR A 11 -5.21 26.31 5.93
C TYR A 11 -5.51 24.81 6.02
N LYS A 12 -6.77 24.45 6.30
CA LYS A 12 -7.20 23.04 6.36
C LYS A 12 -7.09 22.35 4.99
N PHE A 13 -7.49 23.05 3.94
CA PHE A 13 -7.39 22.55 2.56
C PHE A 13 -5.92 22.37 2.14
N GLY A 14 -5.07 23.37 2.36
CA GLY A 14 -3.65 23.29 2.06
C GLY A 14 -2.95 22.15 2.82
N LEU A 15 -3.32 21.93 4.07
CA LEU A 15 -2.80 20.84 4.89
C LEU A 15 -3.27 19.47 4.38
N LEU A 16 -4.50 19.36 3.89
CA LEU A 16 -5.01 18.14 3.24
C LEU A 16 -4.24 17.82 1.95
N VAL A 17 -3.99 18.82 1.10
CA VAL A 17 -3.19 18.65 -0.12
C VAL A 17 -1.77 18.21 0.22
N CYS A 18 -1.13 18.83 1.21
CA CYS A 18 0.22 18.44 1.64
C CYS A 18 0.25 17.01 2.22
N ARG A 19 -0.79 16.58 2.93
CA ARG A 19 -0.93 15.19 3.39
C ARG A 19 -1.08 14.21 2.23
N LEU A 20 -1.83 14.55 1.18
CA LEU A 20 -1.92 13.72 -0.02
C LEU A 20 -0.57 13.62 -0.75
N LEU A 21 0.14 14.73 -0.88
CA LEU A 21 1.49 14.75 -1.47
C LEU A 21 2.50 13.95 -0.64
N ASN A 22 2.36 13.88 0.68
CA ASN A 22 3.18 13.00 1.53
C ASN A 22 3.02 11.51 1.17
N HIS A 23 1.85 11.11 0.67
CA HIS A 23 1.60 9.74 0.23
C HIS A 23 2.13 9.43 -1.17
N LEU A 24 2.71 10.39 -1.88
CA LEU A 24 3.31 10.19 -3.19
C LEU A 24 4.84 10.18 -3.07
N PRO A 25 5.54 9.29 -3.82
CA PRO A 25 6.99 9.33 -3.89
C PRO A 25 7.49 10.44 -4.83
N VAL A 26 6.63 10.91 -5.73
CA VAL A 26 6.90 12.01 -6.67
C VAL A 26 6.10 13.24 -6.21
N PHE A 27 6.72 14.41 -6.20
CA PHE A 27 6.15 15.65 -5.63
C PHE A 27 5.76 15.48 -4.16
N HIS A 28 6.72 15.04 -3.37
CA HIS A 28 6.53 14.73 -1.97
C HIS A 28 6.60 15.96 -1.07
N ALA A 29 5.67 16.09 -0.13
CA ALA A 29 5.68 17.14 0.89
C ALA A 29 5.85 16.52 2.28
N SER A 30 6.81 17.02 3.07
CA SER A 30 7.07 16.53 4.43
C SER A 30 7.62 17.61 5.36
N GLN A 31 7.66 17.32 6.65
CA GLN A 31 8.37 18.09 7.66
C GLN A 31 9.48 17.24 8.28
N ASP A 32 10.63 17.87 8.52
CA ASP A 32 11.80 17.20 9.09
C ASP A 32 11.59 16.81 10.56
N ASN A 33 11.03 17.74 11.34
CA ASN A 33 10.81 17.55 12.79
C ASN A 33 9.85 16.39 13.11
N GLY A 34 8.99 16.03 12.16
CA GLY A 34 7.99 14.98 12.31
C GLY A 34 8.38 13.63 11.71
N PHE A 35 9.62 13.48 11.22
CA PHE A 35 10.08 12.32 10.44
C PHE A 35 9.10 11.98 9.32
N ASP A 36 9.03 12.83 8.30
CA ASP A 36 8.17 12.59 7.14
C ASP A 36 6.66 12.72 7.43
N SER A 37 6.27 13.45 8.49
CA SER A 37 4.87 13.81 8.77
C SER A 37 4.51 15.20 8.26
N VAL A 38 3.21 15.48 8.15
CA VAL A 38 2.66 16.81 7.81
C VAL A 38 1.63 17.18 8.86
N ASP A 39 2.11 17.85 9.91
CA ASP A 39 1.32 18.30 11.06
C ASP A 39 1.02 19.80 11.01
N SER A 40 1.86 20.58 10.31
CA SER A 40 1.61 22.00 10.06
C SER A 40 2.09 22.43 8.66
N LEU A 41 1.72 23.66 8.24
CA LEU A 41 2.23 24.25 7.00
C LEU A 41 3.57 24.99 7.20
N ALA A 42 4.01 25.18 8.45
CA ALA A 42 5.27 25.84 8.74
C ALA A 42 6.46 24.87 8.52
N GLY A 43 7.54 25.33 7.89
CA GLY A 43 8.75 24.49 7.71
C GLY A 43 8.57 23.29 6.77
N LEU A 44 7.63 23.36 5.82
CA LEU A 44 7.44 22.32 4.80
C LEU A 44 8.66 22.19 3.89
N ARG A 45 9.03 20.93 3.62
CA ARG A 45 9.95 20.50 2.58
C ARG A 45 9.15 19.93 1.42
N PHE A 46 9.38 20.48 0.23
CA PHE A 46 8.93 19.89 -1.02
C PHE A 46 10.10 19.16 -1.66
N SER A 47 9.89 17.92 -2.10
CA SER A 47 10.91 17.10 -2.74
C SER A 47 10.36 16.54 -4.04
N LEU A 48 11.14 16.58 -5.13
CA LEU A 48 10.69 15.99 -6.39
C LEU A 48 10.56 14.47 -6.25
N LEU A 49 11.53 13.83 -5.59
CA LEU A 49 11.49 12.40 -5.29
C LEU A 49 11.75 12.18 -3.80
N SER A 50 10.93 11.34 -3.16
CA SER A 50 11.12 10.85 -1.80
C SER A 50 11.19 9.33 -1.83
N LEU A 51 12.34 8.81 -1.45
CA LEU A 51 12.60 7.38 -1.32
C LEU A 51 12.77 7.05 0.17
N PRO A 52 11.74 6.48 0.80
CA PRO A 52 11.91 5.91 2.12
C PRO A 52 12.81 4.68 2.02
N TRP A 53 13.74 4.57 2.97
CA TRP A 53 14.64 3.44 3.13
C TRP A 53 14.79 3.09 4.61
N GLY A 54 13.75 2.47 5.16
CA GLY A 54 13.70 2.07 6.56
C GLY A 54 13.86 3.26 7.51
N TYR A 55 14.96 3.32 8.24
CA TYR A 55 15.28 4.38 9.21
C TYR A 55 15.83 5.66 8.57
N LYS A 56 15.96 5.69 7.24
CA LYS A 56 16.41 6.85 6.47
C LYS A 56 15.36 7.24 5.44
N HIS A 57 15.22 8.53 5.19
CA HIS A 57 14.50 9.09 4.06
C HIS A 57 15.48 9.79 3.14
N ILE A 58 15.53 9.35 1.89
CA ILE A 58 16.36 9.96 0.85
C ILE A 58 15.45 10.84 0.01
N TYR A 59 15.69 12.15 0.08
CA TYR A 59 14.99 13.13 -0.73
C TYR A 59 15.91 13.61 -1.84
N LEU A 60 15.40 13.61 -3.07
CA LEU A 60 16.07 14.20 -4.23
C LEU A 60 15.35 15.48 -4.64
N PHE A 61 16.13 16.51 -4.96
CA PHE A 61 15.68 17.84 -5.33
C PHE A 61 14.70 18.42 -4.31
N THR A 62 15.24 18.88 -3.19
CA THR A 62 14.46 19.43 -2.10
C THR A 62 14.43 20.94 -2.10
N TYR A 63 13.27 21.49 -1.76
CA TYR A 63 13.04 22.89 -1.46
C TYR A 63 12.41 23.03 -0.07
N VAL A 64 13.10 23.68 0.86
CA VAL A 64 12.61 23.96 2.21
C VAL A 64 12.13 25.40 2.28
N HIS A 65 10.91 25.61 2.80
CA HIS A 65 10.26 26.93 2.81
C HIS A 65 10.96 27.98 3.70
N GLN A 66 11.79 27.54 4.67
CA GLN A 66 12.51 28.40 5.61
C GLN A 66 14.03 28.20 5.51
N GLY A 67 14.82 29.27 5.64
CA GLY A 67 16.30 29.25 5.63
C GLY A 67 16.97 30.17 4.60
N ASN A 68 18.30 30.14 4.49
CA ASN A 68 19.07 30.84 3.44
C ASN A 68 18.96 30.12 2.08
N PHE A 69 19.17 30.80 0.94
CA PHE A 69 18.98 30.19 -0.40
C PHE A 69 19.77 28.88 -0.63
N LYS A 70 21.00 28.78 -0.11
CA LYS A 70 21.82 27.54 -0.11
C LYS A 70 21.25 26.41 0.77
N GLU A 71 20.47 26.75 1.79
CA GLU A 71 19.85 25.79 2.70
C GLU A 71 18.45 25.39 2.22
N ARG A 72 17.78 26.29 1.48
CA ARG A 72 16.46 26.05 0.88
C ARG A 72 16.53 25.00 -0.20
N PHE A 73 17.53 25.04 -1.08
CA PHE A 73 17.64 24.08 -2.18
C PHE A 73 18.76 23.07 -1.95
N LYS A 74 18.44 21.78 -1.91
CA LYS A 74 19.44 20.69 -1.87
C LYS A 74 19.15 19.66 -2.94
N TRP A 75 20.21 19.19 -3.60
CA TRP A 75 20.12 18.14 -4.61
C TRP A 75 19.79 16.78 -4.01
N VAL A 76 20.43 16.46 -2.88
CA VAL A 76 20.20 15.24 -2.12
C VAL A 76 20.16 15.61 -0.65
N SER A 77 19.13 15.13 0.06
CA SER A 77 19.01 15.28 1.50
C SER A 77 18.66 13.92 2.10
N ILE A 78 19.40 13.50 3.12
CA ILE A 78 19.13 12.26 3.85
C ILE A 78 18.69 12.64 5.25
N LEU A 79 17.48 12.24 5.64
CA LEU A 79 16.96 12.39 6.99
C LEU A 79 16.98 11.04 7.68
N ARG A 80 17.65 10.91 8.83
CA ARG A 80 17.67 9.69 9.63
C ARG A 80 16.86 9.90 10.91
N ILE A 81 16.28 8.83 11.44
CA ILE A 81 15.55 8.89 12.73
C ILE A 81 16.45 9.47 13.84
N LEU A 82 17.73 9.08 13.85
CA LEU A 82 18.73 9.56 14.80
C LEU A 82 19.03 11.06 14.69
N ASP A 83 18.72 11.69 13.55
CA ASP A 83 18.95 13.13 13.37
C ASP A 83 17.83 13.96 14.04
N ILE A 84 16.69 13.37 14.40
CA ILE A 84 15.56 14.04 15.09
C ILE A 84 15.73 13.97 16.61
N LYS A 85 16.16 12.82 17.10
CA LYS A 85 16.52 12.65 18.50
C LYS A 85 17.71 11.70 18.57
N SER A 86 18.87 12.26 18.89
CA SER A 86 20.04 11.46 19.21
C SER A 86 19.83 10.76 20.54
N PRO A 87 20.22 9.48 20.68
CA PRO A 87 20.37 8.86 21.99
C PRO A 87 21.28 9.73 22.86
N HIS A 88 21.04 9.78 24.16
CA HIS A 88 21.93 10.52 25.06
C HIS A 88 23.37 10.03 24.88
N GLN A 89 24.28 10.97 24.67
CA GLN A 89 25.70 10.65 24.60
C GLN A 89 26.23 10.32 26.00
N GLN A 90 27.34 9.58 26.09
CA GLN A 90 27.92 9.21 27.38
C GLN A 90 28.18 10.43 28.27
N GLU A 91 28.68 11.53 27.68
CA GLU A 91 28.95 12.78 28.40
C GLU A 91 27.68 13.43 28.98
N GLU A 92 26.56 13.36 28.26
CA GLU A 92 25.27 13.88 28.74
C GLU A 92 24.70 12.99 29.86
N LEU A 93 24.86 11.67 29.73
CA LEU A 93 24.50 10.73 30.79
C LEU A 93 25.32 10.97 32.05
N ASP A 94 26.62 11.22 31.93
CA ASP A 94 27.51 11.49 33.05
C ASP A 94 27.13 12.82 33.76
N GLN A 95 26.69 13.84 33.02
CA GLN A 95 26.16 15.08 33.61
C GLN A 95 24.83 14.86 34.35
N LEU A 96 23.87 14.18 33.72
CA LEU A 96 22.60 13.84 34.37
C LEU A 96 22.79 12.93 35.59
N GLU A 97 23.82 12.10 35.56
CA GLU A 97 24.25 11.26 36.67
C GLU A 97 24.79 12.09 37.84
N ALA A 98 25.61 13.11 37.56
CA ALA A 98 26.11 14.04 38.55
C ALA A 98 24.99 14.89 39.16
N ASP A 99 24.10 15.43 38.33
CA ASP A 99 22.94 16.21 38.76
C ASP A 99 22.01 15.39 39.66
N PHE A 100 21.81 14.09 39.35
CA PHE A 100 21.02 13.20 40.17
C PHE A 100 21.66 12.95 41.55
N LEU A 101 23.00 12.88 41.60
CA LEU A 101 23.75 12.73 42.84
C LEU A 101 23.79 14.01 43.68
N ASP A 102 23.61 15.19 43.09
CA ASP A 102 23.55 16.46 43.82
C ASP A 102 22.21 16.66 44.56
N LEU A 103 21.19 15.85 44.24
CA LEU A 103 19.90 15.92 44.91
C LEU A 103 20.02 15.66 46.42
N ASP A 104 19.48 16.60 47.20
CA ASP A 104 19.36 16.49 48.66
C ASP A 104 18.67 15.18 49.06
N ASP A 105 19.21 14.53 50.08
CA ASP A 105 18.61 13.36 50.70
C ASP A 105 18.40 13.62 52.19
N ASP A 106 17.32 13.08 52.73
CA ASP A 106 17.02 13.24 54.16
C ASP A 106 18.01 12.40 54.97
N THR A 107 18.26 12.78 56.22
CA THR A 107 19.13 12.07 57.17
C THR A 107 18.76 10.60 57.42
N GLY A 108 17.59 10.14 56.93
CA GLY A 108 17.13 8.75 56.96
C GLY A 108 16.99 8.05 55.60
N GLY A 109 17.38 8.68 54.49
CA GLY A 109 17.32 8.10 53.13
C GLY A 109 15.90 7.81 52.62
N SER A 110 14.86 8.36 53.28
CA SER A 110 13.45 8.22 52.90
C SER A 110 13.17 8.75 51.50
N LYS A 111 13.73 9.92 51.15
CA LYS A 111 13.61 10.51 49.81
C LYS A 111 14.27 9.64 48.74
N SER A 112 15.48 9.13 48.98
CA SER A 112 16.12 8.19 48.04
C SER A 112 15.32 6.90 47.84
N LYS A 113 14.68 6.35 48.88
CA LYS A 113 13.78 5.19 48.75
C LYS A 113 12.55 5.52 47.90
N LEU A 114 11.90 6.65 48.15
CA LEU A 114 10.75 7.10 47.35
C LEU A 114 11.13 7.33 45.87
N ARG A 115 12.28 7.98 45.63
CA ARG A 115 12.83 8.18 44.27
C ARG A 115 13.08 6.84 43.60
N MET A 116 13.68 5.88 44.31
CA MET A 116 13.91 4.54 43.79
C MET A 116 12.60 3.83 43.42
N GLU A 117 11.57 3.88 44.25
CA GLU A 117 10.27 3.28 43.94
C GLU A 117 9.61 3.91 42.72
N LEU A 118 9.64 5.25 42.62
CA LEU A 118 9.15 5.97 41.46
C LEU A 118 9.90 5.60 40.18
N LEU A 119 11.23 5.48 40.24
CA LEU A 119 12.05 5.10 39.09
C LEU A 119 11.79 3.65 38.67
N LYS A 120 11.60 2.74 39.63
CA LYS A 120 11.18 1.35 39.33
C LYS A 120 9.84 1.31 38.63
N HIS A 121 8.86 2.10 39.11
CA HIS A 121 7.55 2.20 38.47
C HIS A 121 7.67 2.72 37.03
N LYS A 122 8.38 3.84 36.83
CA LYS A 122 8.59 4.41 35.48
C LYS A 122 9.33 3.46 34.55
N ASN A 123 10.33 2.74 35.03
CA ASN A 123 11.04 1.76 34.24
C ASN A 123 10.12 0.59 33.84
N ALA A 124 9.29 0.10 34.78
CA ALA A 124 8.30 -0.93 34.48
C ALA A 124 7.27 -0.47 33.42
N GLU A 125 6.82 0.79 33.46
CA GLU A 125 5.97 1.37 32.42
C GLU A 125 6.66 1.37 31.04
N CYS A 126 7.93 1.79 30.97
CA CYS A 126 8.70 1.74 29.73
C CYS A 126 8.80 0.31 29.18
N GLN A 127 9.11 -0.67 30.03
CA GLN A 127 9.20 -2.07 29.63
C GLN A 127 7.85 -2.63 29.16
N ASN A 128 6.75 -2.29 29.84
CA ASN A 128 5.40 -2.67 29.40
C ASN A 128 5.04 -2.08 28.03
N SER A 129 5.44 -0.84 27.77
CA SER A 129 5.25 -0.21 26.46
C SER A 129 6.07 -0.91 25.37
N ILE A 130 7.35 -1.21 25.63
CA ILE A 130 8.20 -1.97 24.70
C ILE A 130 7.59 -3.34 24.41
N ASN A 131 7.09 -4.06 25.42
CA ASN A 131 6.42 -5.34 25.23
C ASN A 131 5.15 -5.22 24.36
N THR A 132 4.38 -4.15 24.54
CA THR A 132 3.22 -3.86 23.70
C THR A 132 3.63 -3.60 22.24
N LEU A 133 4.72 -2.86 22.02
CA LEU A 133 5.29 -2.62 20.69
C LEU A 133 5.81 -3.92 20.06
N ASN A 134 6.46 -4.79 20.83
CA ASN A 134 6.90 -6.12 20.38
C ASN A 134 5.72 -6.98 19.89
N ASN A 135 4.61 -6.99 20.62
CA ASN A 135 3.40 -7.71 20.23
C ASN A 135 2.80 -7.17 18.92
N LYS A 136 2.82 -5.84 18.73
CA LYS A 136 2.42 -5.23 17.46
C LYS A 136 3.34 -5.64 16.31
N VAL A 137 4.65 -5.59 16.51
CA VAL A 137 5.63 -5.99 15.48
C VAL A 137 5.45 -7.46 15.09
N ASN A 138 5.26 -8.35 16.06
CA ASN A 138 4.97 -9.76 15.79
C ASN A 138 3.69 -9.93 14.96
N SER A 139 2.64 -9.16 15.27
CA SER A 139 1.43 -9.12 14.44
C SER A 139 1.72 -8.63 13.02
N TYR A 140 2.51 -7.57 12.84
CA TYR A 140 2.87 -7.09 11.51
C TYR A 140 3.72 -8.07 10.70
N ILE A 141 4.59 -8.85 11.35
CA ILE A 141 5.34 -9.93 10.68
C ILE A 141 4.38 -10.99 10.14
N ALA A 142 3.40 -11.42 10.97
CA ALA A 142 2.40 -12.39 10.54
C ALA A 142 1.55 -11.87 9.37
N ILE A 143 1.11 -10.62 9.44
CA ILE A 143 0.33 -10.02 8.35
C ILE A 143 1.19 -9.89 7.09
N ALA A 144 2.46 -9.47 7.20
CA ALA A 144 3.37 -9.38 6.05
C ALA A 144 3.52 -10.74 5.35
N LEU A 145 3.60 -11.83 6.11
CA LEU A 145 3.67 -13.18 5.56
C LEU A 145 2.42 -13.53 4.74
N VAL A 146 1.22 -13.32 5.28
CA VAL A 146 -0.04 -13.54 4.54
C VAL A 146 -0.11 -12.64 3.30
N TYR A 147 0.34 -11.39 3.44
CA TYR A 147 0.30 -10.38 2.40
C TYR A 147 1.20 -10.71 1.20
N THR A 148 2.27 -11.50 1.37
CA THR A 148 3.08 -11.99 0.23
C THR A 148 2.28 -12.83 -0.76
N GLY A 149 1.30 -13.62 -0.27
CA GLY A 149 0.40 -14.41 -1.14
C GLY A 149 -0.48 -13.50 -1.99
N LEU A 150 -1.03 -12.42 -1.41
CA LEU A 150 -1.78 -11.41 -2.15
C LEU A 150 -0.90 -10.73 -3.21
N PHE A 151 0.35 -10.42 -2.88
CA PHE A 151 1.29 -9.83 -3.84
C PHE A 151 1.58 -10.73 -5.04
N ALA A 152 1.76 -12.03 -4.81
CA ALA A 152 1.95 -13.01 -5.87
C ALA A 152 0.71 -13.11 -6.77
N PHE A 153 -0.49 -13.12 -6.18
CA PHE A 153 -1.74 -13.09 -6.92
C PHE A 153 -1.86 -11.81 -7.78
N LEU A 154 -1.63 -10.63 -7.20
CA LEU A 154 -1.71 -9.36 -7.92
C LEU A 154 -0.71 -9.31 -9.07
N PHE A 155 0.51 -9.80 -8.86
CA PHE A 155 1.51 -9.90 -9.93
C PHE A 155 1.01 -10.76 -11.10
N GLN A 156 0.42 -11.92 -10.81
CA GLN A 156 -0.16 -12.79 -11.84
C GLN A 156 -1.34 -12.12 -12.55
N SER A 157 -2.26 -11.50 -11.81
CA SER A 157 -3.40 -10.78 -12.40
C SER A 157 -2.97 -9.65 -13.32
N ILE A 158 -1.89 -8.94 -12.99
CA ILE A 158 -1.36 -7.86 -13.84
C ILE A 158 -0.64 -8.43 -15.08
N LEU A 159 0.03 -9.58 -14.98
CA LEU A 159 0.66 -10.24 -16.12
C LEU A 159 -0.35 -10.70 -17.18
N GLU A 160 -1.54 -11.10 -16.75
CA GLU A 160 -2.64 -11.46 -17.65
C GLU A 160 -3.21 -10.24 -18.40
N LEU A 161 -2.90 -9.02 -17.93
CA LEU A 161 -3.26 -7.79 -18.64
C LEU A 161 -2.34 -7.60 -19.83
N GLY A 162 -2.88 -7.78 -21.03
CA GLY A 162 -2.20 -7.43 -22.27
C GLY A 162 -1.69 -5.98 -22.30
N PHE A 163 -0.82 -5.68 -23.26
CA PHE A 163 -0.16 -4.37 -23.34
C PHE A 163 -1.18 -3.25 -23.60
N SER A 164 -1.46 -2.45 -22.57
CA SER A 164 -2.44 -1.36 -22.59
C SER A 164 -2.01 -0.25 -21.63
N HIS A 165 -2.50 0.97 -21.83
CA HIS A 165 -2.27 2.07 -20.88
C HIS A 165 -2.76 1.72 -19.46
N PHE A 166 -3.83 0.94 -19.35
CA PHE A 166 -4.32 0.42 -18.08
C PHE A 166 -3.28 -0.51 -17.44
N SER A 167 -2.75 -1.50 -18.17
CA SER A 167 -1.70 -2.40 -17.68
C SER A 167 -0.47 -1.63 -17.18
N VAL A 168 -0.03 -0.59 -17.89
CA VAL A 168 1.07 0.28 -17.44
C VAL A 168 0.75 0.97 -16.12
N LEU A 169 -0.47 1.50 -15.96
CA LEU A 169 -0.91 2.12 -14.70
C LEU A 169 -0.92 1.11 -13.55
N MET A 170 -1.37 -0.12 -13.79
CA MET A 170 -1.38 -1.19 -12.80
C MET A 170 0.03 -1.59 -12.38
N TRP A 171 0.97 -1.68 -13.33
CA TRP A 171 2.39 -1.92 -13.03
C TRP A 171 3.01 -0.81 -12.19
N LEU A 172 2.69 0.47 -12.47
CA LEU A 172 3.16 1.60 -11.67
C LEU A 172 2.60 1.55 -10.24
N ALA A 173 1.30 1.28 -10.10
CA ALA A 173 0.67 1.12 -8.79
C ALA A 173 1.26 -0.07 -8.02
N PHE A 174 1.50 -1.20 -8.70
CA PHE A 174 2.12 -2.38 -8.12
C PHE A 174 3.57 -2.10 -7.66
N GLY A 175 4.35 -1.37 -8.46
CA GLY A 175 5.68 -0.91 -8.07
C GLY A 175 5.65 -0.02 -6.83
N LEU A 176 4.68 0.89 -6.74
CA LEU A 176 4.51 1.76 -5.57
C LEU A 176 4.17 0.97 -4.29
N SER A 177 3.26 -0.01 -4.42
CA SER A 177 2.92 -0.91 -3.32
C SER A 177 4.16 -1.74 -2.90
N SER A 178 4.90 -2.27 -3.88
CA SER A 178 6.14 -3.03 -3.65
C SER A 178 7.20 -2.23 -2.88
N ILE A 179 7.43 -0.97 -3.25
CA ILE A 179 8.36 -0.09 -2.53
C ILE A 179 7.92 0.10 -1.06
N SER A 180 6.62 0.24 -0.83
CA SER A 180 6.07 0.37 0.53
C SER A 180 6.27 -0.91 1.33
N LEU A 181 6.01 -2.07 0.74
CA LEU A 181 6.23 -3.38 1.36
C LEU A 181 7.72 -3.65 1.66
N ILE A 182 8.62 -3.34 0.73
CA ILE A 182 10.08 -3.47 0.95
C ILE A 182 10.51 -2.62 2.15
N ASN A 183 9.98 -1.40 2.27
CA ASN A 183 10.26 -0.53 3.41
C ASN A 183 9.79 -1.12 4.74
N VAL A 184 8.59 -1.71 4.77
CA VAL A 184 8.10 -2.45 5.94
C VAL A 184 9.10 -3.55 6.31
N LEU A 185 9.55 -4.36 5.36
CA LEU A 185 10.47 -5.47 5.63
C LEU A 185 11.81 -4.96 6.18
N VAL A 186 12.35 -3.86 5.62
CA VAL A 186 13.58 -3.23 6.12
C VAL A 186 13.40 -2.70 7.54
N LEU A 187 12.25 -2.07 7.85
CA LEU A 187 11.94 -1.58 9.20
C LEU A 187 11.77 -2.72 10.20
N LEU A 188 11.04 -3.78 9.84
CA LEU A 188 10.88 -4.98 10.68
C LEU A 188 12.23 -5.62 10.98
N ARG A 189 13.08 -5.77 9.95
CA ARG A 189 14.46 -6.26 10.15
C ARG A 189 15.25 -5.35 11.09
N SER A 190 15.16 -4.04 10.91
CA SER A 190 15.87 -3.06 11.75
C SER A 190 15.38 -3.07 13.20
N TYR A 191 14.10 -3.37 13.41
CA TYR A 191 13.50 -3.51 14.74
C TYR A 191 13.99 -4.80 15.44
N LEU A 192 14.06 -5.90 14.70
CA LEU A 192 14.51 -7.20 15.24
C LEU A 192 16.03 -7.27 15.46
N GLN A 193 16.79 -6.36 14.87
CA GLN A 193 18.24 -6.33 15.04
C GLN A 193 18.57 -5.99 16.50
N VAL A 194 19.30 -6.88 17.17
CA VAL A 194 19.76 -6.68 18.54
C VAL A 194 20.68 -5.46 18.56
N LYS A 195 20.28 -4.42 19.31
CA LYS A 195 21.12 -3.24 19.57
C LYS A 195 21.81 -3.40 20.91
N GLY A 196 23.09 -3.05 20.97
CA GLY A 196 23.80 -2.96 22.23
C GLY A 196 23.33 -1.71 22.96
N THR A 197 22.72 -1.88 24.14
CA THR A 197 22.27 -0.75 24.96
C THR A 197 23.12 -0.63 26.20
N LEU A 198 23.46 0.60 26.56
CA LEU A 198 24.24 0.90 27.75
C LEU A 198 23.34 0.64 28.97
N LYS A 199 23.57 -0.49 29.64
CA LYS A 199 22.91 -0.82 30.90
C LYS A 199 23.88 -0.68 32.05
N SER A 200 23.37 -0.23 33.19
CA SER A 200 24.13 -0.15 34.42
C SER A 200 24.63 -1.54 34.82
N ARG A 201 25.91 -1.64 35.21
CA ARG A 201 26.49 -2.92 35.64
C ARG A 201 26.34 -3.05 37.15
N PHE A 202 25.70 -4.12 37.61
CA PHE A 202 25.58 -4.45 39.04
C PHE A 202 26.93 -4.60 39.77
N SER A 203 28.04 -4.72 39.04
CA SER A 203 29.39 -4.74 39.60
C SER A 203 29.76 -3.46 40.36
N SER A 204 29.23 -2.29 39.97
CA SER A 204 29.49 -1.03 40.68
C SER A 204 28.85 -1.03 42.07
N PHE A 205 27.66 -1.61 42.22
CA PHE A 205 26.94 -1.69 43.49
C PHE A 205 27.57 -2.68 44.50
N LYS A 206 28.24 -3.73 44.02
CA LYS A 206 28.94 -4.69 44.91
C LYS A 206 30.08 -4.06 45.72
N ILE A 207 30.66 -2.97 45.23
CA ILE A 207 31.84 -2.33 45.83
C ILE A 207 31.42 -1.32 46.91
N SER A 208 30.29 -0.63 46.74
CA SER A 208 29.74 0.32 47.72
C SER A 208 28.20 0.22 47.76
N PRO A 209 27.63 -0.51 48.73
CA PRO A 209 26.18 -0.66 48.85
C PRO A 209 25.57 0.63 49.42
N ASP A 210 25.22 1.56 48.54
CA ASP A 210 24.53 2.81 48.86
C ASP A 210 23.21 2.92 48.08
N PHE A 211 22.12 3.25 48.77
CA PHE A 211 20.81 3.43 48.17
C PHE A 211 20.79 4.59 47.16
N LYS A 212 21.60 5.63 47.36
CA LYS A 212 21.69 6.75 46.43
C LYS A 212 22.39 6.34 45.13
N GLN A 213 23.45 5.53 45.21
CA GLN A 213 24.09 4.91 44.03
C GLN A 213 23.20 3.89 43.30
N LEU A 214 22.38 3.14 44.04
CA LEU A 214 21.40 2.23 43.44
C LEU A 214 20.30 3.01 42.69
N ALA A 215 19.77 4.06 43.30
CA ALA A 215 18.78 4.93 42.67
C ALA A 215 19.34 5.59 41.40
N LYS A 216 20.61 6.02 41.44
CA LYS A 216 21.35 6.52 40.28
C LYS A 216 21.42 5.50 39.13
N SER A 217 21.77 4.25 39.45
CA SER A 217 21.86 3.19 38.43
C SER A 217 20.52 2.91 37.76
N ILE A 218 19.44 2.87 38.55
CA ILE A 218 18.06 2.70 38.05
C ILE A 218 17.62 3.92 37.23
N TYR A 219 18.05 5.13 37.60
CA TYR A 219 17.78 6.35 36.86
C TYR A 219 18.38 6.32 35.45
N ILE A 220 19.65 5.90 35.32
CA ILE A 220 20.29 5.73 34.01
C ILE A 220 19.60 4.64 33.19
N ASP A 221 19.29 3.49 33.79
CA ASP A 221 18.57 2.42 33.10
C ASP A 221 17.17 2.86 32.62
N TRP A 222 16.51 3.75 33.37
CA TRP A 222 15.24 4.33 32.96
C TRP A 222 15.41 5.30 31.77
N LEU A 223 16.44 6.17 31.79
CA LEU A 223 16.71 7.08 30.69
C LEU A 223 17.01 6.33 29.38
N THR A 224 17.86 5.31 29.45
CA THR A 224 18.18 4.48 28.27
C THR A 224 16.97 3.69 27.79
N SER A 225 16.18 3.12 28.70
CA SER A 225 14.90 2.45 28.35
C SER A 225 13.90 3.40 27.69
N LYS A 226 13.89 4.69 28.07
CA LYS A 226 13.02 5.71 27.47
C LYS A 226 13.45 6.05 26.03
N ASP A 227 14.74 6.09 25.77
CA ASP A 227 15.26 6.30 24.41
C ASP A 227 15.00 5.08 23.52
N GLU A 228 15.21 3.87 24.03
CA GLU A 228 14.84 2.62 23.37
C GLU A 228 13.35 2.60 23.02
N GLN A 229 12.49 2.96 23.97
CA GLN A 229 11.03 3.04 23.77
C GLN A 229 10.67 4.05 22.68
N TRP A 230 11.30 5.23 22.66
CA TRP A 230 11.03 6.26 21.66
C TRP A 230 11.44 5.79 20.25
N GLU A 231 12.61 5.16 20.13
CA GLU A 231 13.08 4.62 18.86
C GLU A 231 12.16 3.50 18.37
N ALA A 232 11.82 2.55 19.25
CA ALA A 232 10.88 1.47 18.97
C ALA A 232 9.51 1.99 18.51
N ALA A 233 8.94 2.97 19.22
CA ALA A 233 7.66 3.57 18.87
C ALA A 233 7.71 4.26 17.50
N THR A 234 8.81 4.94 17.19
CA THR A 234 9.01 5.61 15.89
C THR A 234 9.10 4.58 14.76
N LEU A 235 9.83 3.48 14.96
CA LEU A 235 9.89 2.39 13.98
C LEU A 235 8.52 1.76 13.76
N VAL A 236 7.77 1.44 14.82
CA VAL A 236 6.43 0.86 14.72
C VAL A 236 5.46 1.80 13.99
N LYS A 237 5.48 3.09 14.29
CA LYS A 237 4.64 4.09 13.60
C LYS A 237 4.95 4.16 12.10
N ASN A 238 6.23 4.06 11.72
CA ASN A 238 6.63 4.01 10.31
C ASN A 238 6.22 2.69 9.64
N ILE A 239 6.35 1.56 10.34
CA ILE A 239 5.84 0.27 9.86
C ILE A 239 4.34 0.41 9.56
N GLU A 240 3.55 0.88 10.52
CA GLU A 240 2.11 1.13 10.37
C GLU A 240 1.81 2.01 9.14
N LYS A 241 2.53 3.14 8.99
CA LYS A 241 2.37 4.08 7.86
C LYS A 241 2.56 3.38 6.51
N TYR A 242 3.66 2.66 6.31
CA TYR A 242 3.96 2.01 5.04
C TYR A 242 3.07 0.79 4.79
N PHE A 243 2.71 0.07 5.84
CA PHE A 243 1.82 -1.09 5.74
C PHE A 243 0.43 -0.68 5.24
N ILE A 244 -0.16 0.35 5.85
CA ILE A 244 -1.47 0.89 5.46
C ILE A 244 -1.42 1.39 4.01
N ARG A 245 -0.36 2.11 3.63
CA ARG A 245 -0.17 2.61 2.25
C ARG A 245 -0.11 1.46 1.25
N SER A 246 0.67 0.42 1.54
CA SER A 246 0.78 -0.77 0.70
C SER A 246 -0.58 -1.44 0.54
N ILE A 247 -1.28 -1.74 1.66
CA ILE A 247 -2.59 -2.39 1.64
C ILE A 247 -3.58 -1.57 0.80
N PHE A 248 -3.64 -0.26 1.02
CA PHE A 248 -4.57 0.61 0.31
C PHE A 248 -4.36 0.55 -1.21
N VAL A 249 -3.12 0.67 -1.67
CA VAL A 249 -2.79 0.60 -3.11
C VAL A 249 -3.07 -0.80 -3.66
N SER A 250 -2.68 -1.86 -2.96
CA SER A 250 -2.96 -3.24 -3.38
C SER A 250 -4.45 -3.56 -3.46
N SER A 251 -5.26 -3.05 -2.53
CA SER A 251 -6.72 -3.20 -2.58
C SER A 251 -7.33 -2.46 -3.77
N LEU A 252 -6.81 -1.28 -4.12
CA LEU A 252 -7.24 -0.55 -5.32
C LEU A 252 -6.88 -1.32 -6.59
N ILE A 253 -5.68 -1.91 -6.65
CA ILE A 253 -5.25 -2.78 -7.76
C ILE A 253 -6.21 -3.96 -7.87
N LEU A 254 -6.44 -4.69 -6.78
CA LEU A 254 -7.34 -5.84 -6.76
C LEU A 254 -8.74 -5.48 -7.26
N PHE A 255 -9.31 -4.39 -6.75
CA PHE A 255 -10.62 -3.93 -7.17
C PHE A 255 -10.66 -3.60 -8.66
N SER A 256 -9.62 -2.94 -9.17
CA SER A 256 -9.53 -2.54 -10.57
C SER A 256 -9.37 -3.74 -11.51
N THR A 257 -8.55 -4.73 -11.15
CA THR A 257 -8.37 -5.94 -11.97
C THR A 257 -9.62 -6.81 -11.98
N VAL A 258 -10.35 -6.90 -10.86
CA VAL A 258 -11.62 -7.64 -10.79
C VAL A 258 -12.74 -6.93 -11.56
N LEU A 259 -12.75 -5.59 -11.58
CA LEU A 259 -13.76 -4.82 -12.32
C LEU A 259 -13.53 -4.77 -13.83
N GLN A 260 -12.28 -4.82 -14.28
CA GLN A 260 -11.94 -4.74 -15.70
C GLN A 260 -12.80 -5.62 -16.63
N PRO A 261 -13.00 -6.93 -16.36
CA PRO A 261 -13.81 -7.78 -17.24
C PRO A 261 -15.25 -7.31 -17.37
N PHE A 262 -15.81 -6.63 -16.36
CA PHE A 262 -17.17 -6.06 -16.44
C PHE A 262 -17.22 -4.78 -17.27
N ILE A 263 -16.13 -4.00 -17.30
CA ILE A 263 -16.05 -2.75 -18.07
C ILE A 263 -15.77 -3.05 -19.56
N GLN A 264 -14.96 -4.06 -19.85
CA GLN A 264 -14.66 -4.49 -21.23
C GLN A 264 -15.81 -5.25 -21.91
N GLN A 265 -16.88 -5.59 -21.18
CA GLN A 265 -18.13 -6.14 -21.73
C GLN A 265 -19.03 -5.08 -22.37
N VAL A 266 -18.63 -3.80 -22.40
CA VAL A 266 -19.29 -2.80 -23.25
C VAL A 266 -18.90 -3.11 -24.71
N PRO A 267 -19.86 -3.40 -25.61
CA PRO A 267 -19.54 -3.89 -26.94
C PRO A 267 -18.62 -2.91 -27.66
N SER A 268 -17.45 -3.39 -28.08
CA SER A 268 -16.78 -2.80 -29.23
C SER A 268 -17.76 -2.93 -30.38
N ASP A 269 -18.13 -1.82 -31.02
CA ASP A 269 -18.93 -1.77 -32.24
C ASP A 269 -18.23 -2.61 -33.33
N ALA A 270 -18.43 -3.93 -33.30
CA ALA A 270 -18.23 -4.78 -34.44
C ALA A 270 -19.30 -4.35 -35.44
N ILE A 271 -18.85 -3.72 -36.52
CA ILE A 271 -19.68 -3.14 -37.59
C ILE A 271 -20.71 -4.19 -38.03
N LYS A 272 -21.96 -4.08 -37.54
CA LYS A 272 -23.10 -4.83 -38.08
C LYS A 272 -23.38 -4.28 -39.47
N LEU A 273 -23.21 -5.10 -40.51
CA LEU A 273 -23.59 -4.70 -41.88
C LEU A 273 -25.11 -4.61 -42.05
N SER A 274 -25.88 -5.30 -41.20
CA SER A 274 -27.35 -5.25 -41.13
C SER A 274 -27.84 -5.61 -39.73
N ASN A 275 -29.03 -5.13 -39.35
CA ASN A 275 -29.70 -5.48 -38.09
C ASN A 275 -30.11 -6.97 -38.01
N ASP A 276 -30.06 -7.68 -39.15
CA ASP A 276 -30.50 -9.07 -39.26
C ASP A 276 -29.33 -10.07 -39.24
N GLU A 277 -28.10 -9.60 -39.02
CA GLU A 277 -26.88 -10.41 -38.97
C GLU A 277 -26.34 -10.51 -37.53
N PHE A 278 -26.15 -11.76 -37.08
CA PHE A 278 -25.65 -12.11 -35.75
C PHE A 278 -24.35 -12.88 -35.90
N ILE A 279 -23.24 -12.32 -35.39
CA ILE A 279 -21.92 -12.97 -35.41
C ILE A 279 -21.80 -13.82 -34.15
N LEU A 280 -22.01 -15.13 -34.29
CA LEU A 280 -21.99 -16.07 -33.16
C LEU A 280 -20.57 -16.46 -32.78
N ILE A 281 -19.66 -16.51 -33.76
CA ILE A 281 -18.23 -16.76 -33.56
C ILE A 281 -17.46 -15.70 -34.36
N ASP A 282 -16.62 -14.95 -33.67
CA ASP A 282 -15.78 -13.89 -34.25
C ASP A 282 -14.62 -14.46 -35.10
N LYS A 283 -13.82 -13.58 -35.70
CA LYS A 283 -12.68 -13.97 -36.57
C LYS A 283 -11.56 -14.65 -35.77
N GLU A 284 -11.51 -14.39 -34.49
CA GLU A 284 -10.57 -14.91 -33.52
C GLU A 284 -10.99 -16.29 -32.98
N GLY A 285 -12.22 -16.73 -33.24
CA GLY A 285 -12.78 -18.02 -32.83
C GLY A 285 -13.49 -17.99 -31.48
N ASN A 286 -13.75 -16.81 -30.92
CA ASN A 286 -14.46 -16.65 -29.66
C ASN A 286 -15.97 -16.67 -29.88
N PHE A 287 -16.66 -17.44 -29.05
CA PHE A 287 -18.11 -17.52 -29.04
C PHE A 287 -18.72 -16.30 -28.33
N SER A 288 -19.77 -15.71 -28.91
CA SER A 288 -20.52 -14.59 -28.32
C SER A 288 -21.88 -15.04 -27.75
N PRO A 289 -22.02 -15.20 -26.41
CA PRO A 289 -23.29 -15.56 -25.79
C PRO A 289 -24.38 -14.49 -25.95
N GLN A 290 -23.98 -13.22 -26.11
CA GLN A 290 -24.91 -12.09 -26.25
C GLN A 290 -25.55 -12.04 -27.64
N GLU A 291 -24.79 -12.35 -28.69
CA GLU A 291 -25.31 -12.47 -30.04
C GLU A 291 -26.23 -13.69 -30.16
N LEU A 292 -25.93 -14.80 -29.46
CA LEU A 292 -26.86 -15.94 -29.37
C LEU A 292 -28.18 -15.57 -28.68
N LEU A 293 -28.11 -14.82 -27.58
CA LEU A 293 -29.31 -14.34 -26.88
C LEU A 293 -30.10 -13.38 -27.76
N SER A 294 -29.43 -12.52 -28.51
CA SER A 294 -30.06 -11.56 -29.42
C SER A 294 -30.74 -12.27 -30.60
N LEU A 295 -30.07 -13.28 -31.18
CA LEU A 295 -30.65 -14.18 -32.17
C LEU A 295 -31.92 -14.85 -31.61
N SER A 296 -31.85 -15.44 -30.41
CA SER A 296 -32.99 -16.13 -29.78
C SER A 296 -34.23 -15.24 -29.59
N LYS A 297 -34.03 -13.93 -29.39
CA LYS A 297 -35.12 -12.95 -29.25
C LYS A 297 -35.69 -12.50 -30.60
N ALA A 298 -34.87 -12.52 -31.65
CA ALA A 298 -35.25 -12.15 -33.01
C ALA A 298 -35.89 -13.32 -33.79
N VAL A 299 -35.79 -14.55 -33.29
CA VAL A 299 -36.47 -15.72 -33.87
C VAL A 299 -37.98 -15.61 -33.67
N THR A 300 -38.71 -15.54 -34.77
CA THR A 300 -40.17 -15.72 -34.83
C THR A 300 -40.48 -16.94 -35.72
N PRO A 301 -41.67 -17.58 -35.58
CA PRO A 301 -42.03 -18.75 -36.38
C PRO A 301 -42.08 -18.52 -37.90
N ASP A 302 -42.16 -17.27 -38.35
CA ASP A 302 -42.25 -16.88 -39.77
C ASP A 302 -40.87 -16.51 -40.38
N ASN A 303 -39.79 -16.67 -39.61
CA ASN A 303 -38.44 -16.29 -40.00
C ASN A 303 -37.60 -17.51 -40.41
N ILE A 304 -36.97 -17.42 -41.58
CA ILE A 304 -35.94 -18.36 -42.04
C ILE A 304 -34.59 -17.95 -41.47
N ILE A 305 -33.96 -18.83 -40.69
CA ILE A 305 -32.61 -18.59 -40.17
C ILE A 305 -31.60 -19.25 -41.10
N ILE A 306 -30.68 -18.45 -41.61
CA ILE A 306 -29.60 -18.87 -42.49
C ILE A 306 -28.30 -18.83 -41.71
N PHE A 307 -27.73 -19.99 -41.43
CA PHE A 307 -26.36 -20.10 -40.91
C PHE A 307 -25.39 -20.10 -42.08
N VAL A 308 -24.44 -19.17 -42.06
CA VAL A 308 -23.37 -19.02 -43.05
C VAL A 308 -22.04 -19.30 -42.37
N TYR A 309 -21.33 -20.31 -42.86
CA TYR A 309 -19.97 -20.63 -42.44
C TYR A 309 -19.13 -21.14 -43.62
N SER A 310 -17.80 -21.04 -43.48
CA SER A 310 -16.83 -21.49 -44.46
C SER A 310 -16.72 -23.03 -44.48
N SER A 311 -16.63 -23.62 -45.67
CA SER A 311 -16.49 -25.08 -45.87
C SER A 311 -15.23 -25.67 -45.20
N SER A 312 -14.20 -24.86 -44.95
CA SER A 312 -12.99 -25.28 -44.21
C SER A 312 -13.16 -25.34 -42.69
N ASN A 313 -14.29 -24.89 -42.14
CA ASN A 313 -14.53 -24.82 -40.70
C ASN A 313 -15.35 -26.02 -40.19
N SER A 314 -14.67 -27.15 -39.91
CA SER A 314 -15.29 -28.35 -39.35
C SER A 314 -15.95 -28.12 -37.97
N SER A 315 -15.40 -27.17 -37.19
CA SER A 315 -15.99 -26.72 -35.92
C SER A 315 -17.29 -25.94 -36.15
N GLY A 316 -17.37 -25.15 -37.23
CA GLY A 316 -18.55 -24.36 -37.59
C GLY A 316 -19.80 -25.21 -37.81
N ASN A 317 -19.68 -26.38 -38.43
CA ASN A 317 -20.80 -27.31 -38.61
C ASN A 317 -21.26 -27.90 -37.25
N ALA A 318 -20.33 -28.31 -36.39
CA ALA A 318 -20.67 -28.81 -35.05
C ALA A 318 -21.33 -27.73 -34.19
N SER A 319 -20.79 -26.50 -34.22
CA SER A 319 -21.35 -25.34 -33.54
C SER A 319 -22.74 -24.98 -34.08
N ALA A 320 -22.95 -24.98 -35.40
CA ALA A 320 -24.26 -24.74 -36.01
C ALA A 320 -25.29 -25.78 -35.56
N ASN A 321 -24.93 -27.07 -35.58
CA ASN A 321 -25.82 -28.16 -35.11
C ASN A 321 -26.15 -28.04 -33.62
N PHE A 322 -25.18 -27.65 -32.80
CA PHE A 322 -25.42 -27.36 -31.39
C PHE A 322 -26.38 -26.20 -31.22
N MET A 323 -26.20 -25.09 -31.96
CA MET A 323 -27.07 -23.91 -31.85
C MET A 323 -28.50 -24.20 -32.33
N ILE A 324 -28.65 -24.95 -33.43
CA ILE A 324 -29.97 -25.40 -33.93
C ILE A 324 -30.68 -26.25 -32.87
N SER A 325 -29.93 -27.13 -32.19
CA SER A 325 -30.45 -27.98 -31.12
C SER A 325 -30.80 -27.17 -29.86
N ALA A 326 -29.93 -26.26 -29.45
CA ALA A 326 -30.09 -25.43 -28.25
C ALA A 326 -31.27 -24.46 -28.36
N LEU A 327 -31.50 -23.91 -29.56
CA LEU A 327 -32.63 -23.02 -29.84
C LEU A 327 -33.89 -23.77 -30.29
N ASN A 328 -33.85 -25.11 -30.34
CA ASN A 328 -34.94 -25.99 -30.79
C ASN A 328 -35.54 -25.59 -32.15
N LEU A 329 -34.68 -25.10 -33.06
CA LEU A 329 -35.06 -24.53 -34.35
C LEU A 329 -35.46 -25.59 -35.40
N SER A 330 -35.39 -26.88 -35.05
CA SER A 330 -35.66 -28.00 -35.97
C SER A 330 -37.05 -27.99 -36.63
N LYS A 331 -38.01 -27.22 -36.10
CA LYS A 331 -39.39 -27.10 -36.61
C LYS A 331 -39.67 -25.79 -37.37
N GLN A 332 -38.75 -24.83 -37.33
CA GLN A 332 -38.84 -23.54 -38.02
C GLN A 332 -37.82 -23.57 -39.15
N SER A 333 -38.22 -23.19 -40.36
CA SER A 333 -37.47 -23.35 -41.61
C SER A 333 -35.99 -22.93 -41.47
N THR A 334 -35.08 -23.92 -41.44
CA THR A 334 -33.64 -23.71 -41.32
C THR A 334 -32.96 -24.01 -42.65
N VAL A 335 -32.27 -23.02 -43.22
CA VAL A 335 -31.50 -23.20 -44.45
C VAL A 335 -30.03 -22.98 -44.14
N ILE A 336 -29.27 -24.06 -44.06
CA ILE A 336 -27.81 -24.00 -43.89
C ILE A 336 -27.21 -23.68 -45.27
N LYS A 337 -26.54 -22.53 -45.40
CA LYS A 337 -25.78 -22.19 -46.61
C LYS A 337 -24.30 -22.24 -46.31
N ILE A 338 -23.62 -23.18 -46.95
CA ILE A 338 -22.17 -23.24 -46.98
C ILE A 338 -21.72 -22.21 -48.01
N SER A 339 -20.93 -21.22 -47.58
CA SER A 339 -20.36 -20.22 -48.49
C SER A 339 -18.91 -20.56 -48.76
N ASP A 340 -18.58 -20.79 -50.03
CA ASP A 340 -17.20 -20.89 -50.51
C ASP A 340 -16.62 -19.50 -50.84
N GLU A 341 -17.44 -18.43 -50.77
CA GLU A 341 -17.05 -17.06 -51.14
C GLU A 341 -16.52 -16.23 -49.96
N LEU A 342 -16.79 -16.63 -48.71
CA LEU A 342 -16.24 -15.96 -47.53
C LEU A 342 -14.85 -16.51 -47.22
N PHE A 343 -13.83 -15.79 -47.67
CA PHE A 343 -12.39 -16.04 -47.48
C PHE A 343 -11.91 -16.01 -46.00
N ASP A 344 -12.78 -16.12 -45.01
CA ASP A 344 -12.45 -16.05 -43.58
C ASP A 344 -12.82 -17.37 -42.88
N ALA A 345 -11.83 -18.24 -42.68
CA ALA A 345 -11.98 -19.64 -42.30
C ALA A 345 -12.49 -19.88 -40.85
N LYS A 346 -12.78 -18.83 -40.08
CA LYS A 346 -13.02 -18.92 -38.62
C LYS A 346 -14.35 -18.36 -38.11
N SER A 347 -15.11 -17.62 -38.90
CA SER A 347 -16.36 -17.00 -38.43
C SER A 347 -17.61 -17.87 -38.66
N LEU A 348 -18.60 -17.73 -37.78
CA LEU A 348 -19.96 -18.27 -37.95
C LEU A 348 -20.97 -17.11 -37.84
N ILE A 349 -21.74 -16.89 -38.91
CA ILE A 349 -22.73 -15.82 -39.01
C ILE A 349 -24.12 -16.45 -39.13
N ALA A 350 -25.09 -15.95 -38.38
CA ALA A 350 -26.50 -16.26 -38.53
C ALA A 350 -27.24 -15.04 -39.08
N THR A 351 -27.99 -15.21 -40.16
CA THR A 351 -28.80 -14.16 -40.78
C THR A 351 -30.27 -14.56 -40.77
N ILE A 352 -31.15 -13.65 -40.38
CA ILE A 352 -32.61 -13.86 -40.43
C ILE A 352 -33.16 -13.34 -41.76
N LYS A 353 -34.04 -14.10 -42.42
CA LYS A 353 -34.84 -13.65 -43.58
C LYS A 353 -36.31 -13.95 -43.35
N GLU A 354 -37.17 -12.97 -43.61
CA GLU A 354 -38.62 -13.17 -43.62
C GLU A 354 -39.03 -14.08 -44.80
N GLU A 355 -39.90 -15.05 -44.54
CA GLU A 355 -40.54 -15.87 -45.58
C GLU A 355 -41.56 -15.00 -46.33
N LYS A 356 -41.38 -14.80 -47.64
CA LYS A 356 -42.27 -13.98 -48.49
C LYS A 356 -43.37 -14.80 -49.14
#